data_AF-A0A0F3RXQ2-F1
#
_entry.id   AF-A0A0F3RXQ2-F1
#
_cell.length_a   1.000
_cell.length_b   1.000
_cell.length_c   1.000
_cell.angle_alpha   90.00
_cell.angle_beta   90.00
_cell.angle_gamma   90.00
#
_symmetry.space_group_name_H-M   'P 1'
#
loop_
_entity.id
_entity.type
_entity.pdbx_description
1 polymer ?
#
loop_
_entity_poly.entity_id
_entity_poly.type
_entity_poly.pdbx_seq_one_letter_code
_entity_poly.pdbx_strand_id
1 'polypeptide(L)'
;MAVKLNVYKKDGTTPVATGTDTDGAVITGIAAGTVVPTGDYESTHTDDAGVLTESNRVPVPGFTVNPAQEEAPTNVKSTPTNDGATVTAG
;
A
#
# COMPACT_ATOMS: atom_id res chain seq x y z
N MET A 1 26.27 -7.06 -0.15
CA MET A 1 25.69 -5.89 0.52
C MET A 1 24.26 -5.80 0.05
N ALA A 2 23.31 -5.85 0.98
CA ALA A 2 21.89 -5.70 0.67
C ALA A 2 21.54 -4.21 0.78
N VAL A 3 20.83 -3.69 -0.21
CA VAL A 3 20.37 -2.31 -0.21
C VAL A 3 18.95 -2.29 0.37
N LYS A 4 18.74 -1.45 1.37
CA LYS A 4 17.43 -1.24 1.98
C LYS A 4 16.77 -0.03 1.32
N LEU A 5 15.56 -0.24 0.81
CA LEU A 5 14.70 0.81 0.29
C LEU A 5 13.93 1.44 1.45
N ASN A 6 14.06 2.75 1.62
CA ASN A 6 13.28 3.52 2.58
C ASN A 6 12.37 4.48 1.84
N VAL A 7 11.15 4.65 2.34
CA VAL A 7 10.19 5.63 1.83
C VAL A 7 9.81 6.55 2.97
N TYR A 8 9.82 7.84 2.68
CA TYR A 8 9.48 8.92 3.59
C TYR A 8 8.27 9.66 3.04
N LYS A 9 7.46 10.20 3.94
CA LYS A 9 6.55 11.28 3.56
C LYS A 9 7.39 12.53 3.26
N LYS A 10 6.93 13.38 2.35
CA LYS A 10 7.56 14.67 2.04
C LYS A 10 7.94 15.41 3.33
N ASP A 11 9.17 15.93 3.39
CA ASP A 11 9.77 16.64 4.52
C ASP A 11 9.90 15.83 5.83
N GLY A 12 9.49 14.55 5.83
CA GLY A 12 9.59 13.66 6.97
C GLY A 12 11.02 13.16 7.18
N THR A 13 11.45 13.05 8.44
CA THR A 13 12.78 12.56 8.81
C THR A 13 12.81 11.06 9.13
N THR A 14 11.64 10.46 9.36
CA THR A 14 11.49 9.03 9.66
C THR A 14 10.84 8.30 8.49
N PRO A 15 11.35 7.11 8.10
CA PRO A 15 10.74 6.35 7.03
C PRO A 15 9.35 5.86 7.46
N VAL A 16 8.37 6.01 6.58
CA VAL A 16 7.00 5.51 6.75
C VAL A 16 6.84 4.08 6.27
N ALA A 17 7.76 3.63 5.40
CA ALA A 17 7.83 2.26 4.92
C ALA A 17 9.28 1.91 4.61
N THR A 18 9.64 0.65 4.81
CA THR A 18 10.96 0.12 4.46
C THR A 18 10.82 -1.23 3.78
N GLY A 19 11.74 -1.55 2.88
CA GLY A 19 11.75 -2.81 2.16
C GLY A 19 13.05 -3.03 1.39
N THR A 20 12.96 -3.83 0.33
CA THR A 20 14.06 -4.12 -0.60
C THR A 20 13.68 -3.70 -2.01
N ASP A 21 14.62 -3.67 -2.94
CA ASP A 21 14.30 -3.41 -4.35
C ASP A 21 13.49 -4.54 -5.00
N THR A 22 13.55 -5.75 -4.42
CA THR A 22 12.80 -6.92 -4.90
C THR A 22 11.37 -6.95 -4.36
N ASP A 23 11.21 -6.73 -3.06
CA ASP A 23 9.91 -6.84 -2.37
C ASP A 23 9.14 -5.50 -2.36
N GLY A 24 9.85 -4.40 -2.56
CA GLY A 24 9.32 -3.05 -2.43
C GLY A 24 9.07 -2.63 -0.98
N ALA A 25 8.69 -1.36 -0.80
CA ALA A 25 8.28 -0.81 0.49
C ALA A 25 6.76 -0.57 0.50
N VAL A 26 6.06 -1.12 1.49
CA VAL A 26 4.60 -1.07 1.57
C VAL A 26 4.15 0.14 2.40
N ILE A 27 3.57 1.14 1.75
CA ILE A 27 2.96 2.29 2.41
C ILE A 27 1.52 1.92 2.82
N THR A 28 1.17 2.08 4.09
CA THR A 28 -0.17 1.78 4.63
C THR A 28 -0.81 3.01 5.28
N GLY A 29 -2.08 2.91 5.68
CA GLY A 29 -2.79 3.98 6.40
C GLY A 29 -3.26 5.15 5.54
N ILE A 30 -3.28 5.00 4.21
CA ILE A 30 -3.87 5.99 3.31
C ILE A 30 -5.31 5.60 3.02
N ALA A 31 -6.23 6.57 3.08
CA ALA A 31 -7.65 6.33 2.79
C ALA A 31 -7.84 5.83 1.35
N ALA A 32 -8.77 4.89 1.18
CA ALA A 32 -9.10 4.34 -0.13
C ALA A 32 -9.61 5.43 -1.10
N GLY A 33 -9.23 5.32 -2.38
CA GLY A 33 -9.54 6.33 -3.40
C GLY A 33 -8.71 7.61 -3.32
N THR A 34 -7.77 7.73 -2.38
CA THR A 34 -6.89 8.91 -2.28
C THR A 34 -5.93 8.95 -3.46
N VAL A 35 -5.86 10.11 -4.11
CA VAL A 35 -4.83 10.41 -5.11
C VAL A 35 -3.63 11.03 -4.41
N VAL A 36 -2.49 10.35 -4.50
CA VAL A 36 -1.21 10.81 -3.98
C VAL A 36 -0.40 11.38 -5.15
N PRO A 37 -0.05 12.68 -5.14
CA PRO A 37 0.74 13.28 -6.21
C PRO A 37 2.21 12.81 -6.18
N THR A 38 2.90 12.95 -7.31
CA THR A 38 4.34 12.70 -7.39
C THR A 38 5.10 13.58 -6.39
N GLY A 39 5.99 12.99 -5.61
CA GLY A 39 6.81 13.70 -4.64
C GLY A 39 6.13 14.03 -3.30
N ASP A 40 4.91 13.54 -3.07
CA ASP A 40 4.33 13.48 -1.70
C ASP A 40 5.03 12.43 -0.83
N TYR A 41 5.65 11.45 -1.48
CA TYR A 41 6.58 10.51 -0.88
C TYR A 41 7.93 10.59 -1.61
N GLU A 42 8.99 10.31 -0.88
CA GLU A 42 10.36 10.29 -1.38
C GLU A 42 11.01 8.98 -0.95
N SER A 43 11.85 8.41 -1.80
CA SER A 43 12.60 7.19 -1.49
C SER A 43 14.10 7.44 -1.41
N THR A 44 14.77 6.61 -0.61
CA THR A 44 16.22 6.54 -0.51
C THR A 44 16.68 5.10 -0.40
N HIS A 45 17.98 4.92 -0.57
CA HIS A 45 18.67 3.68 -0.25
C HIS A 45 19.63 3.87 0.92
N THR A 46 19.61 2.89 1.83
CA THR A 46 20.62 2.74 2.88
C THR A 46 21.33 1.41 2.73
N ASP A 47 22.64 1.40 2.97
CA ASP A 47 23.43 0.18 3.04
C ASP A 47 23.23 -0.49 4.41
N ASP A 48 22.81 -1.75 4.40
CA ASP A 48 22.58 -2.53 5.62
C ASP A 48 23.89 -2.79 6.40
N ALA A 49 25.04 -2.71 5.73
CA ALA A 49 26.35 -2.80 6.38
C ALA A 49 26.82 -1.47 7.01
N GLY A 50 26.08 -0.37 6.81
CA GLY A 50 26.40 0.95 7.37
C GLY A 50 27.70 1.56 6.83
N VAL A 51 28.21 1.09 5.70
CA VAL A 51 29.47 1.54 5.11
C VAL A 51 29.25 2.79 4.26
N LEU A 52 28.11 2.88 3.60
CA LEU A 52 27.71 4.01 2.76
C LEU A 52 26.68 4.90 3.48
N THR A 53 26.78 6.21 3.26
CA THR A 53 25.74 7.15 3.67
C THR A 53 24.48 6.95 2.83
N GLU A 54 23.33 7.29 3.40
CA GLU A 54 22.04 7.27 2.70
C GLU A 54 22.09 8.06 1.39
N SER A 55 21.42 7.55 0.35
CA SER A 55 21.37 8.20 -0.96
C SER A 55 20.59 9.51 -0.92
N ASN A 56 20.74 10.32 -1.98
CA ASN A 56 19.84 11.44 -2.22
C ASN A 56 18.39 10.95 -2.31
N ARG A 57 17.47 11.81 -1.87
CA ARG A 57 16.03 11.57 -1.99
C ARG A 57 15.58 11.65 -3.43
N VAL A 58 14.76 10.68 -3.83
CA VAL A 58 14.14 10.63 -5.15
C VAL A 58 12.61 10.68 -4.97
N PRO A 59 11.89 11.53 -5.73
CA PRO A 59 10.43 11.59 -5.62
C PRO A 59 9.80 10.28 -6.09
N VAL A 60 8.89 9.73 -5.27
CA VAL A 60 8.07 8.58 -5.66
C VAL A 60 7.01 9.06 -6.66
N PRO A 61 6.81 8.36 -7.79
CA PRO A 61 5.72 8.65 -8.72
C PRO A 61 4.35 8.66 -8.03
N GLY A 62 3.47 9.57 -8.45
CA GLY A 62 2.12 9.63 -7.91
C GLY A 62 1.34 8.34 -8.17
N PHE A 63 0.44 8.00 -7.25
CA PHE A 63 -0.38 6.80 -7.32
C PHE A 63 -1.78 7.08 -6.76
N THR A 64 -2.74 6.23 -7.12
CA THR A 64 -4.08 6.26 -6.55
C THR A 64 -4.26 5.03 -5.68
N VAL A 65 -4.68 5.24 -4.43
CA VAL A 65 -5.03 4.12 -3.54
C VAL A 65 -6.31 3.49 -4.08
N ASN A 66 -6.28 2.18 -4.28
CA ASN A 66 -7.46 1.46 -4.76
C ASN A 66 -8.67 1.73 -3.86
N PRO A 67 -9.88 1.83 -4.41
CA PRO A 67 -11.11 1.90 -3.63
C PRO A 67 -11.20 0.71 -2.67
N ALA A 68 -11.79 0.94 -1.50
CA ALA A 68 -12.12 -0.15 -0.60
C ALA A 68 -13.21 -0.98 -1.28
N GLN A 69 -13.01 -2.30 -1.30
CA GLN A 69 -14.00 -3.23 -1.78
C GLN A 69 -14.61 -3.93 -0.57
N GLU A 70 -15.93 -4.01 -0.52
CA GLU A 70 -16.63 -4.78 0.50
C GLU A 70 -16.25 -6.25 0.39
N GLU A 71 -16.20 -6.93 1.54
CA GLU A 71 -15.99 -8.38 1.59
C GLU A 71 -17.08 -9.09 0.78
N ALA A 72 -16.69 -10.10 0.01
CA ALA A 72 -17.66 -10.90 -0.73
C ALA A 72 -18.65 -11.56 0.24
N PRO A 73 -19.96 -11.63 -0.09
CA PRO A 73 -20.93 -12.27 0.78
C PRO A 73 -20.54 -13.72 1.01
N THR A 74 -20.46 -14.12 2.28
CA THR A 74 -20.16 -15.49 2.68
C THR A 74 -21.45 -16.28 2.94
N ASN A 75 -21.34 -17.61 2.86
CA ASN A 75 -22.43 -18.53 3.22
C ASN A 75 -23.76 -18.23 2.49
N VAL A 76 -23.66 -17.91 1.19
CA VAL A 76 -24.82 -17.58 0.37
C VAL A 76 -25.75 -18.78 0.28
N LYS A 77 -27.01 -18.58 0.68
CA LYS A 77 -28.07 -19.61 0.63
C LYS A 77 -29.26 -19.06 -0.14
N SER A 78 -29.94 -19.96 -0.83
CA SER A 78 -31.21 -19.66 -1.51
C SER A 78 -32.31 -20.58 -1.02
N THR A 79 -33.46 -20.01 -0.67
CA THR A 79 -34.67 -20.76 -0.30
C THR A 79 -35.73 -20.52 -1.37
N PRO A 80 -36.16 -21.56 -2.12
CA PRO A 80 -37.22 -21.42 -3.12
C PRO A 80 -38.55 -20.95 -2.51
N THR A 81 -39.32 -20.20 -3.29
CA THR A 81 -40.67 -19.72 -3.00
C THR A 81 -41.59 -20.05 -4.16
N ASN A 82 -42.90 -19.76 -4.06
CA ASN A 82 -43.86 -20.11 -5.11
C ASN A 82 -43.65 -19.37 -6.45
N ASP A 83 -42.96 -18.23 -6.43
CA ASP A 83 -42.70 -17.37 -7.60
C ASP A 83 -41.22 -16.97 -7.76
N GLY A 84 -40.31 -17.52 -6.95
CA GLY A 84 -38.88 -17.16 -6.99
C GLY A 84 -38.03 -17.82 -5.91
N ALA A 85 -37.07 -17.09 -5.34
CA ALA A 85 -36.27 -17.54 -4.21
C ALA A 85 -35.81 -16.37 -3.32
N THR A 86 -35.73 -16.61 -2.01
CA THR A 86 -35.09 -15.70 -1.05
C THR A 86 -33.60 -16.04 -0.98
N VAL A 87 -32.73 -15.06 -1.21
CA VAL A 87 -31.27 -15.22 -1.07
C VAL A 87 -30.81 -14.54 0.22
N THR A 88 -30.06 -15.26 1.04
CA THR A 88 -29.44 -14.75 2.27
C THR A 88 -27.92 -14.96 2.24
N ALA A 89 -27.19 -14.11 2.95
CA ALA A 89 -25.75 -14.21 3.17
C ALA A 89 -25.44 -13.82 4.64
N GLY A 90 -24.40 -14.40 5.24
CA GLY A 90 -24.06 -14.20 6.65
C GLY A 90 -23.43 -15.42 7.32
#